data_AF-A0A354I9W9-F1
#
_entry.id   AF-A0A354I9W9-F1
#
_cell.length_a   1.000
_cell.length_b   1.000
_cell.length_c   1.000
_cell.angle_alpha   90.00
_cell.angle_beta   90.00
_cell.angle_gamma   90.00
#
_symmetry.space_group_name_H-M   'P 1'
#
loop_
_entity.id
_entity.type
_entity.pdbx_description
1 polymer ?
#
loop_
_entity_poly.entity_id
_entity_poly.type
_entity_poly.pdbx_seq_one_letter_code
_entity_poly.pdbx_strand_id
1 'polypeptide(L)'
;MYQVFEWAASSEYAFIWLIHDHTVCNEDAARFLMQELEKDFDFYLLNMQAGGYGNEEFANINEFLLKGAWRLNSFGASVINTRTFLKNVDWEKMRGKYGGEKTLNYSHIGFYYERAAGMEHLRACQLFFERKDFLDFYRTNEISWSGDTLRICLECWGEVITRLPEVYRDKLAVLRTQDKWFLSKYSLLIYRKEHKYSFKMFQKYRKWIKKIYPEDYFRDFWISILPIKWLLQYYTGELRSRIYETKNRGGNVFIFGAGRHAAECGAFFDECKLDYDGFVVTSLQGNPNELRCHSVYEAAVQLKGRRSLVVIAVLSSGIESVKNMLMELTNDDNTAIETITFAI
;
A
#
# COMPACT_ATOMS: atom_id res chain seq x y z
N MET A 1 -12.14 9.80 -17.44
CA MET A 1 -11.44 9.84 -16.14
C MET A 1 -12.24 10.60 -15.10
N TYR A 2 -12.57 11.88 -15.30
CA TYR A 2 -13.35 12.67 -14.33
C TYR A 2 -14.88 12.56 -14.49
N GLN A 3 -15.37 11.78 -15.44
CA GLN A 3 -16.79 11.63 -15.77
C GLN A 3 -17.69 11.36 -14.57
N VAL A 4 -17.23 10.55 -13.61
CA VAL A 4 -18.04 10.25 -12.42
C VAL A 4 -18.19 11.48 -11.50
N PHE A 5 -17.14 12.31 -11.38
CA PHE A 5 -17.21 13.56 -10.62
C PHE A 5 -17.98 14.64 -11.37
N GLU A 6 -17.86 14.69 -12.69
CA GLU A 6 -18.68 15.56 -13.56
C GLU A 6 -20.16 15.24 -13.41
N TRP A 7 -20.52 13.96 -13.51
CA TRP A 7 -21.88 13.50 -13.26
C TRP A 7 -22.35 13.87 -11.86
N ALA A 8 -21.55 13.58 -10.82
CA ALA A 8 -21.89 13.87 -9.43
C ALA A 8 -22.14 15.36 -9.18
N ALA A 9 -21.33 16.23 -9.79
CA ALA A 9 -21.47 17.69 -9.70
C ALA A 9 -22.81 18.20 -10.27
N SER A 10 -23.42 17.45 -11.20
CA SER A 10 -24.72 17.75 -11.80
C SER A 10 -25.88 16.96 -11.20
N SER A 11 -25.60 16.08 -10.23
CA SER A 11 -26.59 15.21 -9.60
C SER A 11 -27.28 15.88 -8.40
N GLU A 12 -28.34 15.25 -7.90
CA GLU A 12 -29.03 15.69 -6.68
C GLU A 12 -28.32 15.25 -5.37
N TYR A 13 -27.32 14.36 -5.47
CA TYR A 13 -26.63 13.82 -4.30
C TYR A 13 -25.73 14.87 -3.66
N ALA A 14 -25.85 15.06 -2.34
CA ALA A 14 -25.01 16.00 -1.58
C ALA A 14 -23.55 15.55 -1.45
N PHE A 15 -23.32 14.23 -1.46
CA PHE A 15 -22.00 13.61 -1.32
C PHE A 15 -21.82 12.49 -2.34
N ILE A 16 -20.57 12.26 -2.75
CA ILE A 16 -20.18 11.09 -3.54
C ILE A 16 -19.07 10.31 -2.83
N TRP A 17 -19.22 8.99 -2.79
CA TRP A 17 -18.21 8.05 -2.32
C TRP A 17 -17.97 6.99 -3.40
N LEU A 18 -16.73 6.90 -3.88
CA LEU A 18 -16.33 5.91 -4.88
C LEU A 18 -15.69 4.70 -4.21
N ILE A 19 -16.49 3.71 -3.86
CA ILE A 19 -16.00 2.47 -3.26
C ILE A 19 -15.67 1.42 -4.33
N HIS A 20 -14.69 0.57 -4.05
CA HIS A 20 -14.43 -0.58 -4.90
C HIS A 20 -15.58 -1.59 -4.84
N ASP A 21 -15.86 -2.25 -5.95
CA ASP A 21 -16.94 -3.25 -6.09
C ASP A 21 -16.74 -4.51 -5.24
N HIS A 22 -15.55 -4.68 -4.67
CA HIS A 22 -15.19 -5.77 -3.77
C HIS A 22 -15.05 -5.35 -2.31
N THR A 23 -15.31 -4.09 -1.97
CA THR A 23 -15.27 -3.59 -0.59
C THR A 23 -16.69 -3.35 -0.10
N VAL A 24 -17.03 -3.90 1.07
CA VAL A 24 -18.31 -3.65 1.76
C VAL A 24 -18.03 -3.05 3.13
N CYS A 25 -18.84 -2.08 3.54
CA CYS A 25 -18.83 -1.53 4.89
C CYS A 25 -20.01 -2.08 5.70
N ASN A 26 -19.79 -2.31 7.00
CA ASN A 26 -20.87 -2.72 7.91
C ASN A 26 -21.79 -1.55 8.28
N GLU A 27 -22.89 -1.87 8.96
CA GLU A 27 -23.90 -0.89 9.33
C GLU A 27 -23.38 0.16 10.31
N ASP A 28 -22.50 -0.23 11.25
CA ASP A 28 -21.95 0.70 12.24
C ASP A 28 -21.06 1.77 11.58
N ALA A 29 -20.20 1.38 10.64
CA ALA A 29 -19.41 2.32 9.85
C ALA A 29 -20.27 3.22 8.97
N ALA A 30 -21.34 2.67 8.36
CA ALA A 30 -22.28 3.47 7.59
C ALA A 30 -22.99 4.51 8.49
N ARG A 31 -23.45 4.13 9.69
CA ARG A 31 -24.08 5.06 10.64
C ARG A 31 -23.11 6.16 11.09
N PHE A 32 -21.87 5.80 11.45
CA PHE A 32 -20.85 6.78 11.82
C PHE A 32 -20.54 7.74 10.66
N LEU A 33 -20.36 7.22 9.44
CA LEU A 33 -20.13 8.05 8.27
C LEU A 33 -21.28 9.04 8.06
N MET A 34 -22.53 8.57 8.08
CA MET A 34 -23.70 9.43 7.89
C MET A 34 -23.78 10.55 8.93
N GLN A 35 -23.47 10.27 10.21
CA GLN A 35 -23.39 11.31 11.25
C GLN A 35 -22.30 12.35 10.98
N GLU A 36 -21.14 11.92 10.50
CA GLU A 36 -20.04 12.84 10.18
C GLU A 36 -20.32 13.68 8.93
N LEU A 37 -21.10 13.17 7.97
CA LEU A 37 -21.54 13.91 6.79
C LEU A 37 -22.47 15.09 7.13
N GLU A 38 -23.20 15.03 8.26
CA GLU A 38 -24.03 16.15 8.72
C GLU A 38 -23.22 17.41 9.08
N LYS A 39 -21.92 17.26 9.33
CA LYS A 39 -21.00 18.38 9.62
C LYS A 39 -20.59 19.19 8.38
N ASP A 40 -20.98 18.71 7.20
CA ASP A 40 -20.87 19.38 5.90
C ASP A 40 -19.45 19.88 5.61
N PHE A 41 -18.44 19.02 5.85
CA PHE A 41 -17.08 19.28 5.36
C PHE A 41 -17.05 19.18 3.83
N ASP A 42 -16.06 19.83 3.21
CA ASP A 42 -15.86 19.78 1.76
C ASP A 42 -15.32 18.42 1.31
N PHE A 43 -14.48 17.82 2.15
CA PHE A 43 -13.76 16.59 1.85
C PHE A 43 -13.55 15.74 3.10
N TYR A 44 -13.85 14.45 2.99
CA TYR A 44 -13.62 13.46 4.03
C TYR A 44 -12.59 12.44 3.53
N LEU A 45 -11.46 12.34 4.24
CA LEU A 45 -10.46 11.28 4.03
C LEU A 45 -10.78 10.10 4.95
N LEU A 46 -10.96 8.90 4.40
CA LEU A 46 -11.27 7.71 5.20
C LEU A 46 -10.00 6.93 5.56
N ASN A 47 -9.76 6.76 6.85
CA ASN A 47 -8.78 5.83 7.40
C ASN A 47 -9.47 4.55 7.87
N MET A 48 -9.57 3.57 6.97
CA MET A 48 -10.26 2.30 7.19
C MET A 48 -9.43 1.25 7.96
N GLN A 49 -8.33 1.67 8.59
CA GLN A 49 -7.39 0.80 9.30
C GLN A 49 -6.97 1.39 10.66
N ALA A 50 -7.86 2.16 11.29
CA ALA A 50 -7.62 2.72 12.62
C ALA A 50 -7.98 1.71 13.72
N GLY A 51 -7.60 2.03 14.96
CA GLY A 51 -7.95 1.24 16.15
C GLY A 51 -9.35 1.54 16.72
N GLY A 52 -10.10 2.45 16.11
CA GLY A 52 -11.41 2.89 16.59
C GLY A 52 -12.02 4.00 15.73
N TYR A 53 -13.27 4.32 16.03
CA TYR A 53 -13.98 5.44 15.43
C TYR A 53 -13.47 6.79 15.91
N GLY A 54 -13.36 7.75 15.00
CA GLY A 54 -12.93 9.10 15.34
C GLY A 54 -12.95 10.03 14.14
N ASN A 55 -12.77 11.32 14.41
CA ASN A 55 -12.59 12.34 13.39
C ASN A 55 -11.47 13.31 13.80
N GLU A 56 -10.78 13.87 12.81
CA GLU A 56 -9.74 14.88 13.01
C GLU A 56 -9.80 15.85 11.82
N GLU A 57 -10.05 17.13 12.08
CA GLU A 57 -9.98 18.18 11.06
C GLU A 57 -8.52 18.49 10.70
N PHE A 58 -8.21 18.62 9.42
CA PHE A 58 -6.87 19.03 9.00
C PHE A 58 -6.66 20.52 9.30
N ALA A 59 -5.57 20.87 9.99
CA ALA A 59 -5.30 22.26 10.36
C ALA A 59 -4.95 23.13 9.15
N ASN A 60 -4.38 22.53 8.09
CA ASN A 60 -4.03 23.24 6.87
C ASN A 60 -3.85 22.31 5.65
N ILE A 61 -3.70 22.93 4.48
CA ILE A 61 -3.61 22.23 3.20
C ILE A 61 -2.36 21.34 3.06
N ASN A 62 -1.24 21.69 3.71
CA ASN A 62 -0.01 20.88 3.66
C ASN A 62 -0.16 19.62 4.51
N GLU A 63 -0.81 19.74 5.67
CA GLU A 63 -1.16 18.58 6.50
C GLU A 63 -2.11 17.64 5.76
N PHE A 64 -3.14 18.18 5.10
CA PHE A 64 -4.04 17.40 4.27
C PHE A 64 -3.30 16.68 3.13
N LEU A 65 -2.30 17.31 2.50
CA LEU A 65 -1.46 16.67 1.50
C LEU A 65 -0.60 15.55 2.08
N LEU A 66 0.13 15.83 3.17
CA LEU A 66 1.08 14.89 3.75
C LEU A 66 0.40 13.64 4.31
N LYS A 67 -0.71 13.81 5.04
CA LYS A 67 -1.49 12.69 5.62
C LYS A 67 -2.36 11.98 4.57
N GLY A 68 -2.85 12.70 3.57
CA GLY A 68 -3.86 12.21 2.64
C GLY A 68 -3.34 11.58 1.36
N ALA A 69 -2.26 12.11 0.76
CA ALA A 69 -1.96 11.85 -0.65
C ALA A 69 -1.78 10.36 -0.95
N TRP A 70 -1.00 9.65 -0.14
CA TRP A 70 -0.79 8.22 -0.36
C TRP A 70 -2.06 7.40 -0.09
N ARG A 71 -2.85 7.76 0.92
CA ARG A 71 -4.10 7.04 1.26
C ARG A 71 -5.13 7.15 0.14
N LEU A 72 -5.18 8.31 -0.50
CA LEU A 72 -6.03 8.59 -1.66
C LEU A 72 -5.61 7.81 -2.92
N ASN A 73 -4.51 7.04 -2.89
CA ASN A 73 -4.24 6.05 -3.93
C ASN A 73 -5.40 5.04 -4.06
N SER A 74 -6.09 4.74 -2.96
CA SER A 74 -7.36 4.00 -3.01
C SER A 74 -8.52 4.97 -3.29
N PHE A 75 -9.28 4.74 -4.36
CA PHE A 75 -10.48 5.53 -4.66
C PHE A 75 -11.50 5.49 -3.53
N GLY A 76 -11.58 4.36 -2.82
CA GLY A 76 -12.46 4.16 -1.66
C GLY A 76 -12.14 5.02 -0.44
N ALA A 77 -10.98 5.69 -0.41
CA ALA A 77 -10.52 6.44 0.75
C ALA A 77 -11.04 7.89 0.81
N SER A 78 -12.05 8.26 0.02
CA SER A 78 -12.60 9.64 0.03
C SER A 78 -14.11 9.71 -0.13
N VAL A 79 -14.74 10.59 0.64
CA VAL A 79 -16.11 11.08 0.39
C VAL A 79 -16.05 12.58 0.14
N ILE A 80 -16.72 13.03 -0.91
CA ILE A 80 -16.60 14.40 -1.43
C ILE A 80 -17.94 15.09 -1.40
N ASN A 81 -17.98 16.32 -0.90
CA ASN A 81 -19.17 17.17 -0.95
C ASN A 81 -19.37 17.73 -2.36
N THR A 82 -20.45 17.35 -3.02
CA THR A 82 -20.72 17.75 -4.41
C THR A 82 -21.07 19.24 -4.51
N ARG A 83 -21.68 19.80 -3.44
CA ARG A 83 -22.20 21.17 -3.39
C ARG A 83 -21.10 22.21 -3.22
N THR A 84 -19.96 21.82 -2.65
CA THR A 84 -18.82 22.70 -2.40
C THR A 84 -17.60 22.29 -3.23
N PHE A 85 -17.05 21.11 -3.00
CA PHE A 85 -15.78 20.66 -3.57
C PHE A 85 -15.87 20.42 -5.10
N LEU A 86 -17.01 19.95 -5.59
CA LEU A 86 -17.24 19.75 -7.03
C LEU A 86 -17.86 20.96 -7.74
N LYS A 87 -18.15 22.04 -7.01
CA LYS A 87 -18.76 23.25 -7.57
C LYS A 87 -17.79 23.96 -8.52
N ASN A 88 -18.26 24.37 -9.70
CA ASN A 88 -17.52 25.19 -10.67
C ASN A 88 -16.12 24.65 -11.02
N VAL A 89 -15.96 23.33 -11.09
CA VAL A 89 -14.69 22.71 -11.51
C VAL A 89 -14.47 22.97 -13.01
N ASP A 90 -13.28 23.46 -13.36
CA ASP A 90 -12.82 23.50 -14.75
C ASP A 90 -12.27 22.13 -15.18
N TRP A 91 -13.16 21.28 -15.68
CA TRP A 91 -12.84 19.91 -16.08
C TRP A 91 -11.87 19.83 -17.25
N GLU A 92 -11.88 20.80 -18.17
CA GLU A 92 -10.93 20.85 -19.29
C GLU A 92 -9.52 21.16 -18.79
N LYS A 93 -9.37 22.11 -17.87
CA LYS A 93 -8.09 22.35 -17.20
C LYS A 93 -7.59 21.11 -16.46
N MET A 94 -8.47 20.39 -15.76
CA MET A 94 -8.08 19.14 -15.07
C MET A 94 -7.60 18.08 -16.06
N ARG A 95 -8.35 17.85 -17.15
CA ARG A 95 -7.96 16.93 -18.23
C ARG A 95 -6.63 17.31 -18.86
N GLY A 96 -6.43 18.59 -19.18
CA GLY A 96 -5.18 19.08 -19.74
C GLY A 96 -3.97 18.88 -18.82
N LYS A 97 -4.15 19.09 -17.51
CA LYS A 97 -3.05 19.01 -16.53
C LYS A 97 -2.70 17.58 -16.10
N TYR A 98 -3.70 16.72 -15.91
CA TYR A 98 -3.54 15.40 -15.29
C TYR A 98 -4.03 14.23 -16.16
N GLY A 99 -4.62 14.47 -17.33
CA GLY A 99 -5.13 13.43 -18.23
C GLY A 99 -4.08 12.72 -19.11
N GLY A 100 -2.80 13.11 -19.01
CA GLY A 100 -1.72 12.49 -19.80
C GLY A 100 -1.27 11.13 -19.24
N GLU A 101 -0.60 10.33 -20.07
CA GLU A 101 -0.06 8.99 -19.72
C GLU A 101 0.79 9.00 -18.45
N LYS A 102 1.55 10.08 -18.25
CA LYS A 102 2.43 10.27 -17.09
C LYS A 102 1.72 10.67 -15.81
N THR A 103 0.42 10.90 -15.82
CA THR A 103 -0.33 11.34 -14.62
C THR A 103 -1.61 10.55 -14.41
N LEU A 104 -2.05 9.81 -15.43
CA LEU A 104 -3.31 9.08 -15.49
C LEU A 104 -3.59 8.26 -14.21
N ASN A 105 -2.63 7.44 -13.77
CA ASN A 105 -2.83 6.55 -12.63
C ASN A 105 -3.07 7.25 -11.27
N TYR A 106 -2.73 8.53 -11.14
CA TYR A 106 -2.91 9.33 -9.92
C TYR A 106 -3.62 10.66 -10.18
N SER A 107 -4.34 10.75 -11.28
CA SER A 107 -4.99 11.98 -11.74
C SER A 107 -6.11 12.46 -10.81
N HIS A 108 -6.74 11.56 -10.06
CA HIS A 108 -7.72 11.88 -9.03
C HIS A 108 -7.07 12.56 -7.83
N ILE A 109 -5.87 12.12 -7.43
CA ILE A 109 -5.05 12.80 -6.42
C ILE A 109 -4.71 14.21 -6.91
N GLY A 110 -4.25 14.33 -8.15
CA GLY A 110 -3.99 15.63 -8.78
C GLY A 110 -5.22 16.54 -8.75
N PHE A 111 -6.38 16.01 -9.10
CA PHE A 111 -7.66 16.73 -9.05
C PHE A 111 -8.03 17.19 -7.63
N TYR A 112 -7.96 16.32 -6.64
CA TYR A 112 -8.34 16.66 -5.25
C TYR A 112 -7.49 17.81 -4.72
N TYR A 113 -6.17 17.75 -4.91
CA TYR A 113 -5.28 18.79 -4.41
C TYR A 113 -5.28 20.05 -5.29
N GLU A 114 -5.55 19.95 -6.59
CA GLU A 114 -5.79 21.14 -7.41
C GLU A 114 -7.06 21.89 -6.95
N ARG A 115 -8.13 21.16 -6.64
CA ARG A 115 -9.38 21.76 -6.16
C ARG A 115 -9.23 22.36 -4.77
N ALA A 116 -8.64 21.62 -3.84
CA ALA A 116 -8.34 22.10 -2.51
C ALA A 116 -7.53 23.41 -2.53
N ALA A 117 -6.53 23.53 -3.39
CA ALA A 117 -5.71 24.73 -3.52
C ALA A 117 -6.47 25.95 -4.07
N GLY A 118 -7.56 25.73 -4.81
CA GLY A 118 -8.41 26.78 -5.35
C GLY A 118 -9.54 27.23 -4.42
N MET A 119 -9.67 26.65 -3.23
CA MET A 119 -10.69 27.00 -2.24
C MET A 119 -10.12 27.98 -1.21
N GLU A 120 -10.84 29.07 -0.93
CA GLU A 120 -10.41 30.07 0.07
C GLU A 120 -10.36 29.48 1.48
N HIS A 121 -11.36 28.65 1.82
CA HIS A 121 -11.50 28.03 3.14
C HIS A 121 -11.87 26.55 3.00
N LEU A 122 -10.89 25.72 2.66
CA LEU A 122 -11.08 24.27 2.65
C LEU A 122 -11.36 23.76 4.06
N ARG A 123 -12.51 23.13 4.27
CA ARG A 123 -12.82 22.32 5.44
C ARG A 123 -12.70 20.84 5.07
N ALA A 124 -11.61 20.21 5.48
CA ALA A 124 -11.38 18.78 5.25
C ALA A 124 -11.15 18.08 6.57
N CYS A 125 -11.68 16.87 6.71
CA CYS A 125 -11.44 16.04 7.89
C CYS A 125 -11.03 14.63 7.52
N GLN A 126 -10.33 13.98 8.44
CA GLN A 126 -10.03 12.57 8.41
C GLN A 126 -10.99 11.84 9.32
N LEU A 127 -11.64 10.81 8.78
CA LEU A 127 -12.47 9.88 9.54
C LEU A 127 -11.68 8.60 9.81
N PHE A 128 -11.82 8.07 11.01
CA PHE A 128 -11.16 6.85 11.47
C PHE A 128 -12.21 5.76 11.65
N PHE A 129 -11.89 4.57 11.16
CA PHE A 129 -12.73 3.39 11.28
C PHE A 129 -11.89 2.18 11.64
N GLU A 130 -12.51 1.17 12.26
CA GLU A 130 -11.82 -0.08 12.52
C GLU A 130 -11.71 -0.92 11.25
N ARG A 131 -10.62 -1.69 11.12
CA ARG A 131 -10.44 -2.58 9.97
C ARG A 131 -11.57 -3.61 9.84
N LYS A 132 -12.14 -4.07 10.96
CA LYS A 132 -13.23 -5.05 10.99
C LYS A 132 -14.50 -4.56 10.29
N ASP A 133 -14.64 -3.24 10.15
CA ASP A 133 -15.83 -2.63 9.56
C ASP A 133 -15.83 -2.69 8.03
N PHE A 134 -14.68 -2.99 7.42
CA PHE A 134 -14.50 -3.08 5.98
C PHE A 134 -14.09 -4.50 5.59
N LEU A 135 -14.95 -5.17 4.83
CA LEU A 135 -14.69 -6.48 4.26
C LEU A 135 -14.28 -6.32 2.80
N ASP A 136 -13.09 -6.79 2.46
CA ASP A 136 -12.62 -6.85 1.07
C ASP A 136 -12.71 -8.29 0.56
N PHE A 137 -13.52 -8.50 -0.47
CA PHE A 137 -13.57 -9.76 -1.19
C PHE A 137 -12.34 -9.88 -2.10
N TYR A 138 -11.55 -10.93 -1.89
CA TYR A 138 -10.38 -11.19 -2.74
C TYR A 138 -10.81 -11.36 -4.20
N ARG A 139 -10.37 -10.45 -5.08
CA ARG A 139 -10.46 -10.66 -6.53
C ARG A 139 -9.07 -10.85 -7.13
N THR A 140 -8.92 -12.04 -7.72
CA THR A 140 -7.91 -12.44 -8.73
C THR A 140 -6.44 -12.53 -8.29
N ASN A 141 -5.75 -13.53 -8.86
CA ASN A 141 -4.35 -13.86 -8.60
C ASN A 141 -3.34 -12.92 -9.28
N GLU A 142 -3.79 -11.99 -10.14
CA GLU A 142 -2.90 -11.08 -10.88
C GLU A 142 -3.45 -9.65 -10.90
N ILE A 143 -2.54 -8.71 -10.65
CA ILE A 143 -2.81 -7.29 -10.69
C ILE A 143 -2.73 -6.82 -12.15
N SER A 144 -3.82 -6.27 -12.69
CA SER A 144 -3.91 -5.80 -14.09
C SER A 144 -2.84 -4.77 -14.50
N TRP A 145 -2.19 -4.13 -13.53
CA TRP A 145 -1.13 -3.12 -13.73
C TRP A 145 0.29 -3.62 -13.43
N SER A 146 0.49 -4.93 -13.24
CA SER A 146 1.81 -5.52 -12.92
C SER A 146 2.89 -5.26 -13.98
N GLY A 147 2.51 -5.03 -15.24
CA GLY A 147 3.43 -4.64 -16.32
C GLY A 147 3.90 -3.18 -16.25
N ASP A 148 3.13 -2.32 -15.56
CA ASP A 148 3.32 -0.87 -15.52
C ASP A 148 3.80 -0.36 -14.15
N THR A 149 4.07 -1.25 -13.20
CA THR A 149 4.36 -0.90 -11.81
C THR A 149 5.44 0.16 -11.65
N LEU A 150 6.57 0.04 -12.37
CA LEU A 150 7.65 1.05 -12.33
C LEU A 150 7.19 2.41 -12.84
N ARG A 151 6.43 2.45 -13.94
CA ARG A 151 5.88 3.70 -14.49
C ARG A 151 4.94 4.35 -13.48
N ILE A 152 4.05 3.57 -12.89
CA ILE A 152 3.05 4.04 -11.93
C ILE A 152 3.74 4.57 -10.68
N CYS A 153 4.48 3.72 -9.95
CA CYS A 153 5.07 4.07 -8.65
C CYS A 153 6.16 5.16 -8.73
N LEU A 154 6.83 5.32 -9.88
CA LEU A 154 7.92 6.30 -10.04
C LEU A 154 7.47 7.53 -10.82
N GLU A 155 7.11 7.35 -12.09
CA GLU A 155 6.84 8.47 -13.00
C GLU A 155 5.47 9.07 -12.74
N CYS A 156 4.40 8.26 -12.60
CA CYS A 156 3.08 8.81 -12.37
C CYS A 156 2.94 9.51 -11.02
N TRP A 157 3.42 8.85 -9.95
CA TRP A 157 3.45 9.46 -8.62
C TRP A 157 4.28 10.74 -8.62
N GLY A 158 5.49 10.65 -9.19
CA GLY A 158 6.42 11.77 -9.32
C GLY A 158 5.82 12.99 -10.02
N GLU A 159 5.23 12.77 -11.20
CA GLU A 159 4.66 13.81 -12.05
C GLU A 159 3.44 14.46 -11.41
N VAL A 160 2.52 13.69 -10.81
CA VAL A 160 1.34 14.26 -10.16
C VAL A 160 1.73 15.17 -8.98
N ILE A 161 2.56 14.68 -8.05
CA ILE A 161 2.92 15.46 -6.86
C ILE A 161 3.72 16.71 -7.23
N THR A 162 4.60 16.63 -8.23
CA THR A 162 5.40 17.80 -8.65
C THR A 162 4.59 18.84 -9.41
N ARG A 163 3.50 18.46 -10.09
CA ARG A 163 2.58 19.37 -10.80
C ARG A 163 1.56 20.07 -9.90
N LEU A 164 1.44 19.65 -8.64
CA LEU A 164 0.54 20.31 -7.69
C LEU A 164 0.87 21.81 -7.57
N PRO A 165 -0.10 22.66 -7.21
CA PRO A 165 0.12 24.10 -7.02
C PRO A 165 1.23 24.43 -6.02
N GLU A 166 1.83 25.61 -6.12
CA GLU A 166 2.96 26.06 -5.27
C GLU A 166 2.57 26.35 -3.81
N VAL A 167 1.27 26.40 -3.50
CA VAL A 167 0.79 26.50 -2.11
C VAL A 167 1.23 25.31 -1.24
N TYR A 168 1.51 24.16 -1.88
CA TYR A 168 2.05 22.97 -1.24
C TYR A 168 3.58 23.04 -1.13
N ARG A 169 4.09 23.18 0.09
CA ARG A 169 5.52 23.37 0.38
C ARG A 169 6.28 22.06 0.52
N ASP A 170 5.63 21.02 1.06
CA ASP A 170 6.28 19.76 1.42
C ASP A 170 6.16 18.64 0.36
N LYS A 171 6.10 19.01 -0.92
CA LYS A 171 5.96 18.06 -2.04
C LYS A 171 7.03 16.95 -2.01
N LEU A 172 8.25 17.24 -1.56
CA LEU A 172 9.31 16.23 -1.45
C LEU A 172 9.05 15.20 -0.35
N ALA A 173 8.50 15.62 0.80
CA ALA A 173 8.13 14.70 1.86
C ALA A 173 6.99 13.79 1.37
N VAL A 174 6.03 14.36 0.65
CA VAL A 174 4.91 13.63 0.05
C VAL A 174 5.39 12.63 -0.99
N LEU A 175 6.37 12.97 -1.83
CA LEU A 175 6.96 12.01 -2.78
C LEU A 175 7.47 10.73 -2.08
N ARG A 176 7.95 10.84 -0.85
CA ARG A 176 8.52 9.74 -0.07
C ARG A 176 7.49 8.90 0.69
N THR A 177 6.20 9.27 0.67
CA THR A 177 5.13 8.48 1.29
C THR A 177 4.65 7.31 0.42
N GLN A 178 5.10 7.25 -0.84
CA GLN A 178 4.87 6.11 -1.73
C GLN A 178 5.33 4.81 -1.07
N ASP A 179 4.45 3.80 -1.05
CA ASP A 179 4.84 2.46 -0.61
C ASP A 179 5.93 1.89 -1.52
N LYS A 180 7.02 1.46 -0.91
CA LYS A 180 8.23 0.97 -1.55
C LYS A 180 8.21 -0.54 -1.74
N TRP A 181 7.18 -1.24 -1.28
CA TRP A 181 7.03 -2.68 -1.47
C TRP A 181 7.24 -3.13 -2.93
N PHE A 182 6.58 -2.44 -3.87
CA PHE A 182 6.71 -2.70 -5.31
C PHE A 182 8.08 -2.32 -5.89
N LEU A 183 8.87 -1.57 -5.14
CA LEU A 183 10.21 -1.10 -5.51
C LEU A 183 11.28 -1.77 -4.64
N SER A 184 10.91 -2.77 -3.84
CA SER A 184 11.84 -3.50 -3.00
C SER A 184 12.83 -4.29 -3.85
N LYS A 185 13.96 -4.64 -3.24
CA LYS A 185 14.98 -5.48 -3.90
C LYS A 185 14.39 -6.78 -4.47
N TYR A 186 13.46 -7.42 -3.77
CA TYR A 186 12.86 -8.68 -4.20
C TYR A 186 11.95 -8.49 -5.42
N SER A 187 11.13 -7.44 -5.40
CA SER A 187 10.28 -7.05 -6.54
C SER A 187 11.12 -6.72 -7.77
N LEU A 188 12.20 -5.94 -7.61
CA LEU A 188 13.10 -5.61 -8.72
C LEU A 188 13.82 -6.84 -9.29
N LEU A 189 14.18 -7.84 -8.46
CA LEU A 189 14.78 -9.09 -8.95
C LEU A 189 13.79 -9.89 -9.81
N ILE A 190 12.53 -9.98 -9.40
CA ILE A 190 11.46 -10.57 -10.23
C ILE A 190 11.36 -9.80 -11.54
N TYR A 191 11.27 -8.46 -11.50
CA TYR A 191 11.18 -7.66 -12.72
C TYR A 191 12.40 -7.78 -13.62
N ARG A 192 13.61 -7.99 -13.08
CA ARG A 192 14.81 -8.31 -13.88
C ARG A 192 14.67 -9.65 -14.58
N LYS A 193 14.19 -10.67 -13.87
CA LYS A 193 13.96 -12.02 -14.40
C LYS A 193 12.91 -12.00 -15.52
N GLU A 194 11.85 -11.23 -15.33
CA GLU A 194 10.76 -11.03 -16.31
C GLU A 194 11.09 -10.01 -17.41
N HIS A 195 12.32 -9.48 -17.46
CA HIS A 195 12.75 -8.44 -18.41
C HIS A 195 11.98 -7.10 -18.34
N LYS A 196 11.19 -6.88 -17.29
CA LYS A 196 10.47 -5.62 -17.00
C LYS A 196 11.38 -4.54 -16.40
N TYR A 197 12.48 -4.94 -15.76
CA TYR A 197 13.51 -4.03 -15.25
C TYR A 197 14.84 -4.23 -15.97
N SER A 198 15.54 -3.15 -16.28
CA SER A 198 16.83 -3.13 -17.00
C SER A 198 17.55 -1.82 -16.75
N PHE A 199 18.82 -1.73 -17.16
CA PHE A 199 19.56 -0.45 -17.11
C PHE A 199 18.84 0.68 -17.86
N LYS A 200 18.18 0.38 -19.00
CA LYS A 200 17.36 1.37 -19.73
C LYS A 200 16.21 1.89 -18.86
N MET A 201 15.53 1.01 -18.12
CA MET A 201 14.46 1.42 -17.20
C MET A 201 15.00 2.20 -16.00
N PHE A 202 16.13 1.77 -15.43
CA PHE A 202 16.82 2.53 -14.39
C PHE A 202 17.14 3.95 -14.88
N GLN A 203 17.76 4.10 -16.06
CA GLN A 203 18.06 5.42 -16.62
C GLN A 203 16.81 6.27 -16.84
N LYS A 204 15.71 5.67 -17.34
CA LYS A 204 14.43 6.34 -17.53
C LYS A 204 13.90 6.91 -16.20
N TYR A 205 13.95 6.14 -15.12
CA TYR A 205 13.35 6.50 -13.83
C TYR A 205 14.33 7.04 -12.78
N ARG A 206 15.64 7.16 -13.07
CA ARG A 206 16.69 7.55 -12.11
C ARG A 206 16.40 8.84 -11.34
N LYS A 207 15.74 9.82 -11.99
CA LYS A 207 15.35 11.09 -11.35
C LYS A 207 14.34 10.85 -10.24
N TRP A 208 13.38 9.95 -10.47
CA TRP A 208 12.32 9.64 -9.52
C TRP A 208 12.84 8.78 -8.37
N ILE A 209 13.69 7.79 -8.65
CA ILE A 209 14.36 6.97 -7.62
C ILE A 209 15.10 7.89 -6.63
N LYS A 210 15.91 8.85 -7.13
CA LYS A 210 16.62 9.83 -6.28
C LYS A 210 15.71 10.70 -5.41
N LYS A 211 14.44 10.92 -5.80
CA LYS A 211 13.51 11.77 -5.07
C LYS A 211 12.67 10.99 -4.07
N ILE A 212 12.17 9.83 -4.48
CA ILE A 212 11.19 9.02 -3.75
C ILE A 212 11.87 8.14 -2.69
N TYR A 213 13.02 7.52 -2.99
CA TYR A 213 13.71 6.58 -2.09
C TYR A 213 15.22 6.55 -2.42
N PRO A 214 15.95 7.67 -2.17
CA PRO A 214 17.36 7.79 -2.51
C PRO A 214 18.28 6.75 -1.85
N GLU A 215 17.88 6.21 -0.69
CA GLU A 215 18.61 5.21 0.08
C GLU A 215 18.93 3.94 -0.71
N ASP A 216 18.09 3.58 -1.68
CA ASP A 216 18.23 2.37 -2.49
C ASP A 216 18.78 2.63 -3.90
N TYR A 217 19.15 3.88 -4.22
CA TYR A 217 19.56 4.25 -5.57
C TYR A 217 20.70 3.37 -6.13
N PHE A 218 21.71 3.10 -5.31
CA PHE A 218 22.85 2.27 -5.72
C PHE A 218 22.48 0.79 -5.82
N ARG A 219 21.63 0.29 -4.93
CA ARG A 219 21.10 -1.08 -4.98
C ARG A 219 20.37 -1.31 -6.31
N ASP A 220 19.48 -0.39 -6.66
CA ASP A 220 18.69 -0.44 -7.89
C ASP A 220 19.57 -0.35 -9.13
N PHE A 221 20.58 0.52 -9.11
CA PHE A 221 21.60 0.58 -10.17
C PHE A 221 22.28 -0.78 -10.36
N TRP A 222 22.79 -1.40 -9.29
CA TRP A 222 23.47 -2.69 -9.38
C TRP A 222 22.54 -3.81 -9.85
N ILE A 223 21.30 -3.87 -9.36
CA ILE A 223 20.28 -4.80 -9.84
C ILE A 223 20.05 -4.63 -11.36
N SER A 224 20.10 -3.40 -11.86
CA SER A 224 19.84 -3.10 -13.27
C SER A 224 20.94 -3.58 -14.24
N ILE A 225 22.18 -3.75 -13.77
CA ILE A 225 23.34 -4.09 -14.61
C ILE A 225 23.92 -5.48 -14.36
N LEU A 226 23.86 -5.99 -13.12
CA LEU A 226 24.53 -7.25 -12.78
C LEU A 226 23.75 -8.48 -13.28
N PRO A 227 24.44 -9.62 -13.51
CA PRO A 227 23.77 -10.85 -13.94
C PRO A 227 22.74 -11.34 -12.93
N ILE A 228 21.53 -11.67 -13.40
CA ILE A 228 20.39 -12.04 -12.53
C ILE A 228 20.67 -13.27 -11.67
N LYS A 229 21.40 -14.27 -12.17
CA LYS A 229 21.76 -15.47 -11.39
C LYS A 229 22.60 -15.11 -10.16
N TRP A 230 23.59 -14.23 -10.34
CA TRP A 230 24.44 -13.76 -9.25
C TRP A 230 23.65 -12.90 -8.26
N LEU A 231 22.80 -12.00 -8.76
CA LEU A 231 21.93 -11.18 -7.92
C LEU A 231 20.98 -12.02 -7.06
N LEU A 232 20.32 -13.02 -7.63
CA LEU A 232 19.45 -13.93 -6.89
C LEU A 232 20.23 -14.66 -5.80
N GLN A 233 21.42 -15.18 -6.11
CA GLN A 233 22.26 -15.87 -5.12
C GLN A 233 22.70 -14.91 -3.99
N TYR A 234 23.13 -13.70 -4.33
CA TYR A 234 23.55 -12.70 -3.36
C TYR A 234 22.41 -12.28 -2.42
N TYR A 235 21.26 -11.87 -2.98
CA TYR A 235 20.14 -11.34 -2.19
C TYR A 235 19.31 -12.42 -1.50
N THR A 236 19.36 -13.67 -1.94
CA THR A 236 18.70 -14.79 -1.25
C THR A 236 19.65 -15.59 -0.35
N GLY A 237 20.96 -15.31 -0.35
CA GLY A 237 21.96 -16.11 0.36
C GLY A 237 21.71 -16.16 1.87
N GLU A 238 21.50 -15.01 2.51
CA GLU A 238 21.18 -14.94 3.94
C GLU A 238 19.85 -15.65 4.27
N LEU A 239 18.81 -15.39 3.47
CA LEU A 239 17.50 -16.00 3.65
C LEU A 239 17.58 -17.53 3.52
N ARG A 240 18.30 -18.05 2.51
CA ARG A 240 18.54 -19.48 2.33
C ARG A 240 19.30 -20.07 3.52
N SER A 241 20.34 -19.39 3.99
CA SER A 241 21.13 -19.87 5.13
C SER A 241 20.27 -20.01 6.38
N ARG A 242 19.42 -19.01 6.67
CA ARG A 242 18.53 -19.04 7.84
C ARG A 242 17.46 -20.12 7.69
N ILE A 243 16.81 -20.22 6.53
CA ILE A 243 15.85 -21.30 6.24
C ILE A 243 16.49 -22.67 6.47
N TYR A 244 17.69 -22.89 5.92
CA TYR A 244 18.42 -24.14 6.06
C TYR A 244 18.78 -24.44 7.52
N GLU A 245 19.28 -23.45 8.27
CA GLU A 245 19.62 -23.60 9.69
C GLU A 245 18.39 -23.94 10.55
N THR A 246 17.26 -23.26 10.32
CA THR A 246 15.99 -23.54 11.02
C THR A 246 15.51 -24.96 10.72
N LYS A 247 15.46 -25.36 9.45
CA LYS A 247 15.01 -26.71 9.04
C LYS A 247 15.91 -27.81 9.59
N ASN A 248 17.24 -27.63 9.55
CA ASN A 248 18.19 -28.61 10.10
C ASN A 248 18.05 -28.82 11.61
N ARG A 249 17.57 -27.80 12.32
CA ARG A 249 17.28 -27.88 13.75
C ARG A 249 15.87 -28.39 14.06
N GLY A 250 15.18 -28.96 13.07
CA GLY A 250 13.81 -29.46 13.20
C GLY A 250 12.75 -28.37 13.33
N GLY A 251 13.09 -27.13 12.98
CA GLY A 251 12.16 -26.00 13.04
C GLY A 251 11.35 -25.81 11.75
N ASN A 252 10.35 -24.94 11.83
CA ASN A 252 9.46 -24.60 10.72
C ASN A 252 9.74 -23.19 10.17
N VAL A 253 9.35 -22.95 8.93
CA VAL A 253 9.48 -21.66 8.25
C VAL A 253 8.09 -21.20 7.82
N PHE A 254 7.65 -20.05 8.31
CA PHE A 254 6.33 -19.50 7.99
C PHE A 254 6.44 -18.10 7.42
N ILE A 255 5.47 -17.73 6.58
CA ILE A 255 5.27 -16.34 6.14
C ILE A 255 4.15 -15.74 6.98
N PHE A 256 4.38 -14.55 7.55
CA PHE A 256 3.37 -13.86 8.34
C PHE A 256 2.43 -13.04 7.46
N GLY A 257 1.13 -13.26 7.64
CA GLY A 257 0.03 -12.62 6.92
C GLY A 257 -0.64 -13.56 5.92
N ALA A 258 -1.89 -13.23 5.56
CA ALA A 258 -2.61 -13.85 4.44
C ALA A 258 -3.15 -12.79 3.45
N GLY A 259 -2.62 -11.57 3.55
CA GLY A 259 -2.89 -10.50 2.61
C GLY A 259 -2.00 -10.56 1.36
N ARG A 260 -2.15 -9.55 0.50
CA ARG A 260 -1.42 -9.45 -0.77
C ARG A 260 0.10 -9.55 -0.63
N HIS A 261 0.68 -8.85 0.36
CA HIS A 261 2.12 -8.87 0.60
C HIS A 261 2.64 -10.27 0.95
N ALA A 262 1.88 -11.03 1.75
CA ALA A 262 2.22 -12.42 2.06
C ALA A 262 2.11 -13.31 0.82
N ALA A 263 1.07 -13.14 0.00
CA ALA A 263 0.91 -13.88 -1.26
C ALA A 263 2.08 -13.61 -2.23
N GLU A 264 2.51 -12.34 -2.37
CA GLU A 264 3.65 -11.94 -3.20
C GLU A 264 4.98 -12.46 -2.64
N CYS A 265 5.14 -12.49 -1.31
CA CYS A 265 6.27 -13.14 -0.65
C CYS A 265 6.30 -14.65 -0.93
N GLY A 266 5.16 -15.34 -0.81
CA GLY A 266 5.06 -16.77 -1.14
C GLY A 266 5.41 -17.05 -2.59
N ALA A 267 4.91 -16.23 -3.52
CA ALA A 267 5.28 -16.34 -4.93
C ALA A 267 6.79 -16.16 -5.17
N PHE A 268 7.44 -15.23 -4.46
CA PHE A 268 8.90 -15.08 -4.52
C PHE A 268 9.63 -16.33 -3.98
N PHE A 269 9.13 -16.93 -2.90
CA PHE A 269 9.69 -18.16 -2.35
C PHE A 269 9.58 -19.31 -3.35
N ASP A 270 8.40 -19.52 -3.94
CA ASP A 270 8.16 -20.53 -4.98
C ASP A 270 9.14 -20.34 -6.16
N GLU A 271 9.24 -19.11 -6.67
CA GLU A 271 10.08 -18.75 -7.82
C GLU A 271 11.57 -18.95 -7.56
N CYS A 272 11.98 -18.75 -6.31
CA CYS A 272 13.35 -18.96 -5.85
C CYS A 272 13.60 -20.38 -5.33
N LYS A 273 12.59 -21.26 -5.30
CA LYS A 273 12.67 -22.60 -4.68
C LYS A 273 13.18 -22.50 -3.24
N LEU A 274 12.57 -21.61 -2.46
CA LEU A 274 12.77 -21.48 -1.02
C LEU A 274 11.67 -22.24 -0.30
N ASP A 275 12.05 -23.10 0.63
CA ASP A 275 11.12 -23.98 1.33
C ASP A 275 10.43 -23.25 2.48
N TYR A 276 9.11 -23.39 2.58
CA TYR A 276 8.30 -22.86 3.67
C TYR A 276 7.09 -23.77 3.96
N ASP A 277 6.66 -23.80 5.21
CA ASP A 277 5.63 -24.70 5.74
C ASP A 277 4.21 -24.14 5.63
N GLY A 278 4.09 -22.82 5.49
CA GLY A 278 2.83 -22.15 5.20
C GLY A 278 2.75 -20.73 5.72
N PHE A 279 1.53 -20.27 5.97
CA PHE A 279 1.24 -18.91 6.39
C PHE A 279 0.73 -18.87 7.82
N VAL A 280 1.06 -17.81 8.55
CA VAL A 280 0.56 -17.57 9.91
C VAL A 280 -0.10 -16.19 10.02
N VAL A 281 -1.24 -16.12 10.70
CA VAL A 281 -2.02 -14.88 10.91
C VAL A 281 -2.37 -14.71 12.38
N THR A 282 -2.78 -13.50 12.78
CA THR A 282 -3.25 -13.23 14.14
C THR A 282 -4.57 -13.92 14.46
N SER A 283 -5.48 -14.04 13.48
CA SER A 283 -6.76 -14.73 13.60
C SER A 283 -7.15 -15.32 12.25
N LEU A 284 -7.77 -16.50 12.25
CA LEU A 284 -8.31 -17.12 11.03
C LEU A 284 -9.57 -16.41 10.53
N GLN A 285 -10.24 -15.61 11.36
CA GLN A 285 -11.45 -14.89 10.96
C GLN A 285 -11.14 -13.88 9.85
N GLY A 286 -11.81 -14.02 8.71
CA GLY A 286 -11.63 -13.16 7.54
C GLY A 286 -10.40 -13.47 6.68
N ASN A 287 -9.62 -14.52 7.01
CA ASN A 287 -8.49 -14.98 6.22
C ASN A 287 -8.85 -16.28 5.46
N PRO A 288 -8.22 -16.56 4.31
CA PRO A 288 -8.42 -17.83 3.60
C PRO A 288 -7.80 -19.00 4.39
N ASN A 289 -8.34 -20.21 4.22
CA ASN A 289 -7.77 -21.43 4.82
C ASN A 289 -6.46 -21.86 4.16
N GLU A 290 -6.29 -21.50 2.88
CA GLU A 290 -5.11 -21.81 2.09
C GLU A 290 -4.71 -20.60 1.25
N LEU A 291 -3.41 -20.42 1.06
CA LEU A 291 -2.82 -19.40 0.20
C LEU A 291 -1.66 -20.04 -0.55
N ARG A 292 -1.59 -19.89 -1.88
CA ARG A 292 -0.51 -20.45 -2.73
C ARG A 292 -0.31 -21.97 -2.54
N CYS A 293 -1.38 -22.74 -2.30
CA CYS A 293 -1.34 -24.18 -2.00
C CYS A 293 -0.67 -24.54 -0.66
N HIS A 294 -0.49 -23.58 0.24
CA HIS A 294 -0.08 -23.81 1.63
C HIS A 294 -1.20 -23.41 2.59
N SER A 295 -1.30 -24.11 3.72
CA SER A 295 -2.29 -23.81 4.74
C SER A 295 -1.97 -22.51 5.49
N VAL A 296 -3.04 -21.84 5.95
CA VAL A 296 -2.99 -20.65 6.80
C VAL A 296 -3.35 -21.06 8.23
N TYR A 297 -2.49 -20.69 9.19
CA TYR A 297 -2.64 -21.06 10.60
C TYR A 297 -2.75 -19.84 11.50
N GLU A 298 -3.33 -20.01 12.68
CA GLU A 298 -3.25 -19.01 13.74
C GLU A 298 -1.86 -19.06 14.41
N ALA A 299 -1.17 -17.92 14.46
CA ALA A 299 0.21 -17.82 14.93
C ALA A 299 0.37 -18.30 16.38
N ALA A 300 -0.55 -17.90 17.26
CA ALA A 300 -0.52 -18.26 18.68
C ALA A 300 -0.62 -19.78 18.93
N VAL A 301 -1.28 -20.50 18.02
CA VAL A 301 -1.42 -21.96 18.09
C VAL A 301 -0.24 -22.65 17.41
N GLN A 302 0.10 -22.21 16.21
CA GLN A 302 1.03 -22.93 15.34
C GLN A 302 2.50 -22.75 15.72
N LEU A 303 2.85 -21.61 16.33
CA LEU A 303 4.25 -21.30 16.70
C LEU A 303 4.59 -21.74 18.13
N LYS A 304 3.59 -21.98 18.98
CA LYS A 304 3.80 -22.30 20.40
C LYS A 304 4.55 -23.62 20.59
N GLY A 305 5.59 -23.59 21.43
CA GLY A 305 6.43 -24.74 21.76
C GLY A 305 7.28 -25.23 20.59
N ARG A 306 7.44 -24.42 19.54
CA ARG A 306 8.19 -24.79 18.34
C ARG A 306 9.31 -23.80 18.07
N ARG A 307 10.34 -24.30 17.39
CA ARG A 307 11.34 -23.46 16.75
C ARG A 307 10.83 -23.06 15.38
N SER A 308 10.71 -21.76 15.13
CA SER A 308 10.17 -21.24 13.88
C SER A 308 10.99 -20.05 13.37
N LEU A 309 11.14 -19.96 12.06
CA LEU A 309 11.54 -18.75 11.35
C LEU A 309 10.29 -18.13 10.74
N VAL A 310 9.98 -16.89 11.11
CA VAL A 310 8.82 -16.16 10.62
C VAL A 310 9.27 -15.00 9.72
N VAL A 311 8.86 -15.09 8.46
CA VAL A 311 9.13 -14.08 7.44
C VAL A 311 7.97 -13.09 7.42
N ILE A 312 8.19 -11.89 7.95
CA ILE A 312 7.18 -10.84 8.10
C ILE A 312 6.97 -10.16 6.74
N ALA A 313 5.83 -10.43 6.11
CA ALA A 313 5.45 -9.92 4.79
C ALA A 313 4.14 -9.12 4.88
N VAL A 314 4.19 -7.98 5.58
CA VAL A 314 3.07 -7.06 5.79
C VAL A 314 3.45 -5.63 5.38
N LEU A 315 2.47 -4.74 5.30
CA LEU A 315 2.70 -3.30 5.09
C LEU A 315 3.72 -2.76 6.10
N SER A 316 4.55 -1.80 5.69
CA SER A 316 5.61 -1.25 6.56
C SER A 316 5.08 -0.68 7.88
N SER A 317 3.85 -0.14 7.87
CA SER A 317 3.16 0.35 9.08
C SER A 317 2.81 -0.74 10.09
N GLY A 318 2.67 -2.00 9.66
CA GLY A 318 2.28 -3.14 10.51
C GLY A 318 3.46 -3.96 11.05
N ILE A 319 4.69 -3.74 10.57
CA ILE A 319 5.86 -4.58 10.92
C ILE A 319 6.10 -4.60 12.43
N GLU A 320 6.07 -3.45 13.08
CA GLU A 320 6.43 -3.35 14.50
C GLU A 320 5.38 -4.01 15.41
N SER A 321 4.09 -3.85 15.07
CA SER A 321 3.01 -4.54 15.77
C SER A 321 3.14 -6.06 15.67
N VAL A 322 3.48 -6.58 14.49
CA VAL A 322 3.72 -8.02 14.29
C VAL A 322 4.93 -8.50 15.07
N LYS A 323 6.05 -7.75 15.06
CA LYS A 323 7.24 -8.11 15.84
C LYS A 323 6.94 -8.21 17.34
N ASN A 324 6.22 -7.23 17.90
CA ASN A 324 5.87 -7.23 19.32
C ASN A 324 5.00 -8.44 19.68
N MET A 325 3.99 -8.75 18.87
CA MET A 325 3.15 -9.94 19.09
C MET A 325 3.97 -11.24 19.03
N LEU A 326 4.87 -11.38 18.05
CA LEU A 326 5.72 -12.56 17.95
C LEU A 326 6.69 -12.69 19.14
N MET A 327 7.17 -11.56 19.68
CA MET A 327 7.98 -11.56 20.91
C MET A 327 7.16 -12.02 22.13
N GLU A 328 5.91 -11.60 22.26
CA GLU A 328 5.04 -12.05 23.37
C GLU A 328 4.83 -13.57 23.38
N LEU A 329 4.82 -14.21 22.20
CA LEU A 329 4.73 -15.67 22.07
C LEU A 329 6.01 -16.41 22.52
N THR A 330 7.16 -15.72 22.59
CA THR A 330 8.44 -16.32 23.03
C THR A 330 8.64 -16.34 24.55
N ASN A 331 7.66 -15.87 25.34
CA ASN A 331 7.71 -15.91 26.81
C ASN A 331 7.57 -17.33 27.39
N ASP A 332 7.34 -18.36 26.55
CA ASP A 332 7.35 -19.77 26.90
C ASP A 332 8.74 -20.37 26.57
N ASP A 333 9.42 -21.00 27.55
CA ASP A 333 10.79 -21.53 27.44
C ASP A 333 11.01 -22.48 26.25
N ASN A 334 9.95 -23.08 25.70
CA ASN A 334 10.04 -24.00 24.58
C ASN A 334 9.78 -23.34 23.21
N THR A 335 9.43 -22.06 23.16
CA THR A 335 9.10 -21.34 21.92
C THR A 335 10.29 -20.49 21.47
N ALA A 336 10.84 -20.79 20.29
CA ALA A 336 11.95 -20.04 19.71
C ALA A 336 11.54 -19.48 18.34
N ILE A 337 11.26 -18.19 18.27
CA ILE A 337 10.83 -17.52 17.03
C ILE A 337 11.92 -16.57 16.56
N GLU A 338 12.52 -16.88 15.42
CA GLU A 338 13.38 -15.97 14.68
C GLU A 338 12.55 -15.20 13.65
N THR A 339 12.88 -13.94 13.39
CA THR A 339 12.12 -13.11 12.43
C THR A 339 13.01 -12.51 11.33
N ILE A 340 12.46 -12.42 10.12
CA ILE A 340 13.04 -11.69 8.99
C ILE A 340 11.96 -10.82 8.40
N THR A 341 12.23 -9.54 8.18
CA THR A 341 11.31 -8.67 7.43
C THR A 341 11.53 -8.85 5.93
N PHE A 342 10.46 -9.22 5.23
CA PHE A 342 10.43 -9.30 3.77
C PHE A 342 9.95 -7.98 3.20
N ALA A 343 10.79 -7.37 2.36
CA ALA A 343 10.64 -6.04 1.78
C ALA A 343 10.62 -4.87 2.78
N ILE A 344 11.64 -4.02 2.66
CA ILE A 344 11.66 -2.60 3.03
C ILE A 344 12.08 -1.85 1.77
#